data_AF-A0A0R2F778-F1
#
_entry.id   AF-A0A0R2F778-F1
#
_cell.length_a   1.000
_cell.length_b   1.000
_cell.length_c   1.000
_cell.angle_alpha   90.00
_cell.angle_beta   90.00
_cell.angle_gamma   90.00
#
_symmetry.space_group_name_H-M   'P 1'
#
loop_
_entity.id
_entity.type
_entity.pdbx_description
1 polymer ?
#
loop_
_entity_poly.entity_id
_entity_poly.type
_entity_poly.pdbx_seq_one_letter_code
_entity_poly.pdbx_strand_id
1 'polypeptide(L)'
;MGTLIKQEVYKQCHKRGWLIATLIMMLGQIGFGILGKMQPTWFPAGALASEDYIMGEIVIFIAIASTASIVSMEYQYGTMKQLLYRQYYRSQVFVAKIITVLLQLAFLQAVACAMTFILTLILHPGYDWMAKIGGTTALQTYFKRVGGDLLVDLLLLSVVLLLSTLFKSNAAAIATGLVGYFLITLAATLLLVAIGHWHWVKWNPFTFLLVGAQILNPSMAHSTYMSTETMIAGTLVYTVIFGFIAYLSFRKRSI
;
A
#
# COMPACT_ATOMS: atom_id res chain seq x y z
N MET A 1 16.95 -15.33 -12.09
CA MET A 1 15.86 -14.55 -11.44
C MET A 1 15.59 -15.01 -10.02
N GLY A 2 15.24 -16.29 -9.78
CA GLY A 2 14.87 -16.76 -8.42
C GLY A 2 15.94 -16.55 -7.34
N THR A 3 17.22 -16.69 -7.67
CA THR A 3 18.35 -16.40 -6.76
C THR A 3 18.41 -14.93 -6.34
N LEU A 4 18.10 -14.01 -7.25
CA LEU A 4 18.16 -12.57 -7.00
C LEU A 4 16.98 -12.11 -6.13
N ILE A 5 15.79 -12.66 -6.36
CA ILE A 5 14.62 -12.45 -5.50
C ILE A 5 14.91 -12.95 -4.08
N LYS A 6 15.47 -14.16 -3.93
CA LYS A 6 15.87 -14.71 -2.62
C LYS A 6 16.86 -13.80 -1.89
N GLN A 7 17.83 -13.22 -2.61
CA GLN A 7 18.78 -12.28 -2.02
C GLN A 7 18.12 -10.98 -1.56
N GLU A 8 17.24 -10.39 -2.36
CA GLU A 8 16.53 -9.16 -1.99
C GLU A 8 15.58 -9.39 -0.80
N VAL A 9 14.84 -10.49 -0.79
CA VAL A 9 13.99 -10.90 0.35
C VAL A 9 14.86 -11.14 1.60
N TYR A 10 15.99 -11.84 1.46
CA TYR A 10 16.91 -12.08 2.57
C TYR A 10 17.44 -10.78 3.18
N LYS A 11 17.90 -9.84 2.34
CA LYS A 11 18.34 -8.50 2.76
C LYS A 11 17.24 -7.79 3.54
N GLN A 12 16.00 -7.95 3.13
CA GLN A 12 14.86 -7.28 3.75
C GLN A 12 14.48 -7.89 5.10
N CYS A 13 14.39 -9.22 5.20
CA CYS A 13 14.08 -9.90 6.45
C CYS A 13 15.13 -9.63 7.54
N HIS A 14 16.40 -9.42 7.18
CA HIS A 14 17.46 -9.14 8.15
C HIS A 14 17.51 -7.67 8.59
N LYS A 15 16.74 -6.77 7.98
CA LYS A 15 16.61 -5.40 8.48
C LYS A 15 15.67 -5.39 9.69
N ARG A 16 16.24 -5.09 10.86
CA ARG A 16 15.49 -4.96 12.11
C ARG A 16 14.34 -3.94 12.03
N GLY A 17 14.51 -2.86 11.26
CA GLY A 17 13.51 -1.78 11.18
C GLY A 17 12.14 -2.24 10.69
N TRP A 18 12.07 -3.09 9.66
CA TRP A 18 10.80 -3.60 9.15
C TRP A 18 10.13 -4.58 10.13
N LEU A 19 10.91 -5.45 10.76
CA LEU A 19 10.40 -6.38 11.76
C LEU A 19 9.84 -5.64 12.99
N ILE A 20 10.56 -4.63 13.48
CA ILE A 20 10.11 -3.79 14.59
C ILE A 20 8.81 -3.07 14.21
N ALA A 21 8.73 -2.51 13.00
CA ALA A 21 7.52 -1.83 12.56
C ALA A 21 6.32 -2.79 12.45
N THR A 22 6.54 -4.02 11.97
CA THR A 22 5.49 -5.06 11.91
C THR A 22 5.05 -5.47 13.32
N LEU A 23 5.97 -5.58 14.28
CA LEU A 23 5.64 -5.82 15.69
C LEU A 23 4.81 -4.67 16.28
N ILE A 24 5.17 -3.42 16.00
CA ILE A 24 4.41 -2.24 16.45
C ILE A 24 2.99 -2.25 15.88
N MET A 25 2.83 -2.58 14.59
CA MET A 25 1.52 -2.75 13.96
C MET A 25 0.66 -3.77 14.72
N MET A 26 1.20 -4.97 14.99
CA MET A 26 0.47 -6.02 15.71
C MET A 26 0.13 -5.62 17.15
N LEU A 27 1.06 -5.00 17.87
CA LEU A 27 0.82 -4.49 19.23
C LEU A 27 -0.26 -3.40 19.24
N GLY A 28 -0.26 -2.54 18.23
CA GLY A 28 -1.29 -1.52 18.06
C GLY A 28 -2.68 -2.12 17.82
N GLN A 29 -2.79 -3.14 16.98
CA GLN A 29 -4.05 -3.86 16.75
C GLN A 29 -4.57 -4.50 18.04
N ILE A 30 -3.69 -5.13 18.83
CA ILE A 30 -4.04 -5.68 20.15
C ILE A 30 -4.54 -4.57 21.08
N GLY A 31 -3.85 -3.42 21.12
CA GLY A 31 -4.23 -2.27 21.92
C GLY A 31 -5.63 -1.76 21.58
N PHE A 32 -5.92 -1.52 20.30
CA PHE A 32 -7.25 -1.12 19.85
C PHE A 32 -8.31 -2.20 20.04
N GLY A 33 -7.93 -3.48 19.96
CA GLY A 33 -8.83 -4.59 20.30
C GLY A 33 -9.27 -4.55 21.77
N ILE A 34 -8.34 -4.34 22.69
CA ILE A 34 -8.63 -4.21 24.12
C ILE A 34 -9.51 -2.97 24.38
N LEU A 35 -9.20 -1.83 23.74
CA LEU A 35 -10.01 -0.62 23.84
C LEU A 35 -11.44 -0.84 23.31
N GLY A 36 -11.61 -1.58 22.21
CA GLY A 36 -12.91 -2.00 21.68
C GLY A 36 -13.76 -2.74 22.70
N LYS A 37 -13.12 -3.61 23.49
CA LYS A 37 -13.78 -4.35 24.57
C LYS A 37 -14.14 -3.45 25.77
N MET A 38 -13.29 -2.47 26.10
CA MET A 38 -13.50 -1.56 27.22
C MET A 38 -14.51 -0.44 26.93
N GLN A 39 -14.58 0.02 25.68
CA GLN A 39 -15.38 1.16 25.23
C GLN A 39 -16.16 0.82 23.95
N PRO A 40 -17.12 -0.12 24.01
CA PRO A 40 -17.84 -0.61 22.83
C PRO A 40 -18.72 0.46 22.17
N THR A 41 -19.06 1.54 22.88
CA THR A 41 -19.82 2.67 22.33
C THR A 41 -19.01 3.53 21.36
N TRP A 42 -17.70 3.67 21.60
CA TRP A 42 -16.79 4.44 20.74
C TRP A 42 -16.16 3.58 19.66
N PHE A 43 -15.90 2.31 19.99
CA PHE A 43 -15.20 1.38 19.13
C PHE A 43 -16.02 0.09 18.95
N PRO A 44 -17.10 0.15 18.14
CA PRO A 44 -17.89 -1.03 17.88
C PRO A 44 -17.05 -2.08 17.15
N ALA A 45 -17.21 -3.35 17.54
CA ALA A 45 -16.42 -4.47 17.03
C ALA A 45 -16.43 -4.56 15.50
N GLY A 46 -17.58 -4.27 14.87
CA GLY A 46 -17.72 -4.28 13.41
C GLY A 46 -16.86 -3.21 12.71
N ALA A 47 -16.78 -2.00 13.26
CA ALA A 47 -15.95 -0.94 12.69
C ALA A 47 -14.46 -1.26 12.84
N LEU A 48 -14.06 -1.73 14.03
CA LEU A 48 -12.68 -2.17 14.28
C LEU A 48 -12.28 -3.32 13.37
N ALA A 49 -13.12 -4.35 13.26
CA ALA A 49 -12.84 -5.51 12.41
C ALA A 49 -12.80 -5.13 10.92
N SER A 50 -13.60 -4.15 10.47
CA SER A 50 -13.58 -3.70 9.08
C SER A 50 -12.34 -2.88 8.70
N GLU A 51 -11.64 -2.30 9.67
CA GLU A 51 -10.48 -1.41 9.47
C GLU A 51 -9.17 -1.96 10.04
N ASP A 52 -9.07 -3.29 10.13
CA ASP A 52 -7.88 -3.98 10.69
C ASP A 52 -7.45 -3.43 12.06
N TYR A 53 -8.42 -3.14 12.92
CA TYR A 53 -8.27 -2.52 14.24
C TYR A 53 -7.51 -1.18 14.19
N ILE A 54 -7.83 -0.34 13.19
CA ILE A 54 -7.29 1.02 12.94
C ILE A 54 -5.83 1.00 12.46
N MET A 55 -5.04 0.02 12.88
CA MET A 55 -3.62 -0.09 12.53
C MET A 55 -3.37 -0.69 11.14
N GLY A 56 -4.41 -1.00 10.36
CA GLY A 56 -4.26 -1.42 8.96
C GLY A 56 -3.50 -0.39 8.11
N GLU A 57 -3.71 0.90 8.35
CA GLU A 57 -3.01 1.99 7.63
C GLU A 57 -1.49 2.01 7.86
N ILE A 58 -1.00 1.36 8.91
CA ILE A 58 0.46 1.25 9.13
C ILE A 58 1.12 0.39 8.04
N VAL A 59 0.38 -0.54 7.41
CA VAL A 59 0.88 -1.40 6.33
C VAL A 59 1.50 -0.56 5.21
N ILE A 60 0.78 0.47 4.74
CA ILE A 60 1.27 1.33 3.65
C ILE A 60 2.50 2.13 4.08
N PHE A 61 2.57 2.64 5.31
CA PHE A 61 3.77 3.36 5.79
C PHE A 61 5.01 2.47 5.82
N ILE A 62 4.85 1.24 6.29
CA ILE A 62 5.92 0.24 6.32
C ILE A 62 6.36 -0.09 4.88
N ALA A 63 5.40 -0.29 3.97
CA ALA A 63 5.66 -0.61 2.57
C ALA A 63 6.36 0.55 1.84
N ILE A 64 5.95 1.80 2.07
CA ILE A 64 6.59 3.02 1.53
C ILE A 64 8.04 3.11 1.97
N ALA A 65 8.30 3.01 3.29
CA ALA A 65 9.65 3.12 3.82
C ALA A 65 10.58 2.03 3.27
N SER A 66 10.04 0.82 3.11
CA SER A 66 10.76 -0.33 2.58
C SER A 66 11.06 -0.19 1.09
N THR A 67 10.09 0.27 0.30
CA THR A 67 10.21 0.52 -1.15
C THR A 67 11.18 1.67 -1.43
N ALA A 68 11.12 2.75 -0.65
CA ALA A 68 12.08 3.83 -0.76
C ALA A 68 13.50 3.34 -0.44
N SER A 69 13.66 2.51 0.59
CA SER A 69 14.96 1.97 1.00
C SER A 69 15.56 0.99 -0.01
N ILE A 70 14.76 0.07 -0.58
CA ILE A 70 15.27 -1.00 -1.45
C ILE A 70 15.96 -0.47 -2.71
N VAL A 71 15.52 0.70 -3.19
CA VAL A 71 16.09 1.39 -4.35
C VAL A 71 17.20 2.33 -3.92
N SER A 72 16.96 3.20 -2.93
CA SER A 72 17.89 4.27 -2.57
C SER A 72 19.20 3.77 -1.96
N MET A 73 19.20 2.69 -1.18
CA MET A 73 20.45 2.18 -0.59
C MET A 73 21.43 1.66 -1.64
N GLU A 74 20.93 1.13 -2.77
CA GLU A 74 21.80 0.67 -3.85
C GLU A 74 22.53 1.84 -4.53
N TYR A 75 21.88 3.01 -4.57
CA TYR A 75 22.52 4.25 -5.02
C TYR A 75 23.46 4.82 -3.95
N GLN A 76 23.04 4.83 -2.69
CA GLN A 76 23.81 5.40 -1.58
C GLN A 76 25.12 4.64 -1.34
N TYR A 77 25.10 3.31 -1.39
CA TYR A 77 26.29 2.47 -1.16
C TYR A 77 27.02 2.08 -2.44
N GLY A 78 26.56 2.52 -3.62
CA GLY A 78 27.21 2.23 -4.90
C GLY A 78 27.22 0.74 -5.30
N THR A 79 26.45 -0.11 -4.61
CA THR A 79 26.42 -1.58 -4.80
C THR A 79 25.85 -1.99 -6.16
N MET A 80 25.22 -1.05 -6.88
CA MET A 80 24.75 -1.29 -8.24
C MET A 80 25.89 -1.64 -9.22
N LYS A 81 27.11 -1.07 -9.06
CA LYS A 81 28.25 -1.43 -9.93
C LYS A 81 28.69 -2.88 -9.71
N GLN A 82 28.68 -3.34 -8.46
CA GLN A 82 29.08 -4.70 -8.08
C GLN A 82 28.08 -5.76 -8.55
N LEU A 83 26.78 -5.46 -8.53
CA LEU A 83 25.74 -6.36 -9.03
C LEU A 83 25.80 -6.56 -10.54
N LEU A 84 26.10 -5.49 -11.29
CA LEU A 84 26.25 -5.57 -12.75
C LEU A 84 27.51 -6.32 -13.17
N TYR A 85 28.59 -6.26 -12.38
CA TYR A 85 29.82 -7.02 -12.62
C TYR A 85 29.59 -8.55 -12.53
N ARG A 86 28.59 -9.00 -11.75
CA ARG A 86 28.19 -10.42 -11.63
C ARG A 86 27.28 -10.92 -12.78
N GLN A 87 27.25 -10.23 -13.92
CA GLN A 87 26.47 -10.56 -15.13
C GLN A 87 24.93 -10.49 -14.99
N TYR A 88 24.38 -9.78 -14.00
CA TYR A 88 22.94 -9.53 -13.95
C TYR A 88 22.55 -8.34 -14.83
N TYR A 89 21.45 -8.48 -15.59
CA TYR A 89 20.90 -7.37 -16.36
C TYR A 89 20.20 -6.34 -15.46
N ARG A 90 20.28 -5.05 -15.81
CA ARG A 90 19.60 -3.96 -15.08
C ARG A 90 18.09 -4.19 -14.92
N SER A 91 17.45 -4.74 -15.95
CA SER A 91 16.03 -5.13 -15.90
C SER A 91 15.77 -6.25 -14.90
N GLN A 92 16.66 -7.24 -14.81
CA GLN A 92 16.51 -8.34 -13.86
C GLN A 92 16.60 -7.87 -12.41
N VAL A 93 17.51 -6.93 -12.12
CA VAL A 93 17.65 -6.33 -10.79
C VAL A 93 16.39 -5.52 -10.42
N PHE A 94 15.90 -4.70 -11.35
CA PHE A 94 14.72 -3.86 -11.11
C PHE A 94 13.45 -4.70 -10.90
N VAL A 95 13.20 -5.70 -11.76
CA VAL A 95 12.04 -6.60 -11.64
C VAL A 95 12.09 -7.38 -10.33
N ALA A 96 13.25 -7.86 -9.91
CA ALA A 96 13.37 -8.54 -8.63
C ALA A 96 13.02 -7.64 -7.44
N LYS A 97 13.37 -6.35 -7.49
CA LYS A 97 12.98 -5.37 -6.45
C LYS A 97 11.48 -5.16 -6.40
N ILE A 98 10.82 -5.03 -7.56
CA ILE A 98 9.36 -4.95 -7.64
C ILE A 98 8.73 -6.19 -7.01
N ILE A 99 9.19 -7.39 -7.40
CA ILE A 99 8.65 -8.64 -6.85
C ILE A 99 8.83 -8.70 -5.33
N THR A 100 10.00 -8.30 -4.81
CA THR A 100 10.26 -8.26 -3.38
C THR A 100 9.33 -7.29 -2.65
N VAL A 101 9.08 -6.10 -3.21
CA VAL A 101 8.12 -5.12 -2.65
C VAL A 101 6.69 -5.68 -2.65
N LEU A 102 6.26 -6.33 -3.73
CA LEU A 102 4.94 -6.94 -3.83
C LEU A 102 4.76 -8.10 -2.83
N LEU A 103 5.77 -8.96 -2.69
CA LEU A 103 5.77 -10.04 -1.70
C LEU A 103 5.69 -9.49 -0.28
N GLN A 104 6.40 -8.40 0.00
CA GLN A 104 6.36 -7.75 1.30
C GLN A 104 4.99 -7.15 1.59
N LEU A 105 4.39 -6.43 0.64
CA LEU A 105 3.05 -5.86 0.80
C LEU A 105 2.03 -6.97 1.08
N ALA A 106 2.06 -8.04 0.28
CA ALA A 106 1.18 -9.19 0.47
C ALA A 106 1.38 -9.85 1.84
N PHE A 107 2.63 -9.98 2.30
CA PHE A 107 2.92 -10.52 3.63
C PHE A 107 2.40 -9.61 4.75
N LEU A 108 2.64 -8.30 4.68
CA LEU A 108 2.17 -7.34 5.69
C LEU A 108 0.65 -7.34 5.78
N GLN A 109 -0.04 -7.33 4.63
CA GLN A 109 -1.48 -7.39 4.59
C GLN A 109 -2.00 -8.72 5.14
N ALA A 110 -1.37 -9.86 4.79
CA ALA A 110 -1.77 -11.16 5.32
C ALA A 110 -1.61 -11.24 6.86
N VAL A 111 -0.54 -10.66 7.41
CA VAL A 111 -0.33 -10.57 8.86
C VAL A 111 -1.39 -9.69 9.52
N ALA A 112 -1.67 -8.50 8.94
CA ALA A 112 -2.72 -7.61 9.44
C ALA A 112 -4.08 -8.30 9.45
N CYS A 113 -4.46 -8.95 8.34
CA CYS A 113 -5.70 -9.71 8.25
C CYS A 113 -5.78 -10.87 9.25
N ALA A 114 -4.71 -11.67 9.36
CA ALA A 114 -4.66 -12.79 10.29
C ALA A 114 -4.87 -12.31 11.74
N MET A 115 -4.22 -11.21 12.11
CA MET A 115 -4.40 -10.59 13.43
C MET A 115 -5.83 -10.08 13.63
N THR A 116 -6.44 -9.46 12.63
CA THR A 116 -7.85 -9.01 12.71
C THR A 116 -8.80 -10.17 13.01
N PHE A 117 -8.66 -11.31 12.31
CA PHE A 117 -9.47 -12.50 12.57
C PHE A 117 -9.20 -13.10 13.96
N ILE A 118 -7.94 -13.20 14.37
CA ILE A 118 -7.54 -13.73 15.68
C ILE A 118 -8.12 -12.86 16.80
N LEU A 119 -7.99 -11.54 16.71
CA LEU A 119 -8.49 -10.59 17.70
C LEU A 119 -10.01 -10.58 17.76
N THR A 120 -10.67 -10.66 16.61
CA THR A 120 -12.14 -10.74 16.56
C THR A 120 -12.62 -12.01 17.25
N LEU A 121 -11.99 -13.15 16.99
CA LEU A 121 -12.33 -14.43 17.61
C LEU A 121 -12.13 -14.43 19.12
N ILE A 122 -11.02 -13.86 19.61
CA ILE A 122 -10.67 -13.87 21.04
C ILE A 122 -11.47 -12.82 21.83
N LEU A 123 -11.61 -11.60 21.30
CA LEU A 123 -12.16 -10.46 22.02
C LEU A 123 -13.67 -10.31 21.82
N HIS A 124 -14.19 -10.74 20.67
CA HIS A 124 -15.58 -10.61 20.28
C HIS A 124 -16.14 -11.95 19.73
N PRO A 125 -16.21 -13.01 20.56
CA PRO A 125 -16.59 -14.35 20.10
C PRO A 125 -18.02 -14.43 19.52
N GLY A 126 -18.89 -13.46 19.83
CA GLY A 126 -20.24 -13.36 19.26
C GLY A 126 -20.34 -12.56 17.96
N TYR A 127 -19.22 -12.11 17.38
CA TYR A 127 -19.24 -11.36 16.13
C TYR A 127 -19.52 -12.27 14.92
N ASP A 128 -20.64 -12.03 14.25
CA ASP A 128 -21.04 -12.80 13.08
C ASP A 128 -20.52 -12.17 11.78
N TRP A 129 -19.49 -12.80 11.21
CA TRP A 129 -18.94 -12.43 9.90
C TRP A 129 -19.91 -12.63 8.72
N MET A 130 -20.95 -13.44 8.91
CA MET A 130 -21.99 -13.70 7.90
C MET A 130 -23.21 -12.80 8.06
N ALA A 131 -23.25 -11.96 9.10
CA ALA A 131 -24.30 -10.96 9.25
C ALA A 131 -24.36 -10.04 8.03
N LYS A 132 -25.58 -9.81 7.54
CA LYS A 132 -25.82 -8.91 6.41
C LYS A 132 -25.87 -7.47 6.91
N ILE A 133 -24.96 -6.64 6.40
CA ILE A 133 -24.91 -5.21 6.64
C ILE A 133 -25.07 -4.53 5.27
N GLY A 134 -26.17 -3.80 5.06
CA GLY A 134 -26.39 -3.07 3.80
C GLY A 134 -26.51 -3.93 2.54
N GLY A 135 -26.92 -5.20 2.69
CA GLY A 135 -27.11 -6.13 1.56
C GLY A 135 -25.90 -7.02 1.24
N THR A 136 -24.72 -6.76 1.81
CA THR A 136 -23.54 -7.65 1.74
C THR A 136 -23.19 -8.22 3.11
N THR A 137 -22.50 -9.36 3.15
CA THR A 137 -22.02 -9.91 4.43
C THR A 137 -20.84 -9.10 4.97
N ALA A 138 -20.66 -9.05 6.29
CA ALA A 138 -19.52 -8.37 6.91
C ALA A 138 -18.17 -8.86 6.34
N LEU A 139 -18.06 -10.17 6.09
CA LEU A 139 -16.89 -10.78 5.45
C LEU A 139 -16.65 -10.26 4.02
N GLN A 140 -17.72 -10.13 3.22
CA GLN A 140 -17.61 -9.58 1.86
C GLN A 140 -17.17 -8.12 1.88
N THR A 141 -17.72 -7.31 2.78
CA THR A 141 -17.33 -5.91 2.95
C THR A 141 -15.85 -5.80 3.35
N TYR A 142 -15.40 -6.65 4.27
CA TYR A 142 -14.00 -6.72 4.68
C TYR A 142 -13.04 -7.05 3.52
N PHE A 143 -13.32 -8.11 2.75
CA PHE A 143 -12.46 -8.45 1.61
C PHE A 143 -12.50 -7.39 0.49
N LYS A 144 -13.63 -6.72 0.30
CA LYS A 144 -13.72 -5.56 -0.59
C LYS A 144 -12.84 -4.41 -0.10
N ARG A 145 -12.80 -4.16 1.21
CA ARG A 145 -11.91 -3.16 1.82
C ARG A 145 -10.46 -3.49 1.56
N VAL A 146 -10.02 -4.69 1.98
CA VAL A 146 -8.65 -5.15 1.79
C VAL A 146 -8.23 -5.12 0.32
N GLY A 147 -9.10 -5.56 -0.59
CA GLY A 147 -8.84 -5.50 -2.03
C GLY A 147 -8.74 -4.07 -2.57
N GLY A 148 -9.59 -3.16 -2.08
CA GLY A 148 -9.54 -1.74 -2.43
C GLY A 148 -8.26 -1.07 -1.93
N ASP A 149 -7.88 -1.31 -0.68
CA ASP A 149 -6.67 -0.75 -0.07
C ASP A 149 -5.42 -1.26 -0.79
N LEU A 150 -5.37 -2.55 -1.15
CA LEU A 150 -4.28 -3.11 -1.96
C LEU A 150 -4.15 -2.42 -3.33
N LEU A 151 -5.25 -2.07 -4.00
CA LEU A 151 -5.18 -1.34 -5.28
C LEU A 151 -4.61 0.06 -5.10
N VAL A 152 -5.01 0.75 -4.04
CA VAL A 152 -4.50 2.09 -3.69
C VAL A 152 -3.00 2.01 -3.35
N ASP A 153 -2.61 1.03 -2.54
CA ASP A 153 -1.23 0.78 -2.14
C ASP A 153 -0.33 0.48 -3.34
N LEU A 154 -0.78 -0.34 -4.30
CA LEU A 154 -0.03 -0.64 -5.52
C LEU A 154 0.28 0.64 -6.31
N LEU A 155 -0.71 1.50 -6.49
CA LEU A 155 -0.54 2.77 -7.19
C LEU A 155 0.43 3.68 -6.43
N LEU A 156 0.25 3.83 -5.12
CA LEU A 156 1.13 4.65 -4.28
C LEU A 156 2.58 4.14 -4.30
N LEU A 157 2.78 2.84 -4.14
CA LEU A 157 4.11 2.24 -4.15
C LEU A 157 4.79 2.40 -5.51
N SER A 158 4.06 2.41 -6.62
CA SER A 158 4.63 2.70 -7.95
C SER A 158 5.16 4.14 -8.05
N VAL A 159 4.45 5.11 -7.45
CA VAL A 159 4.89 6.51 -7.36
C VAL A 159 6.08 6.64 -6.42
N VAL A 160 6.07 5.99 -5.27
CA VAL A 160 7.20 5.99 -4.32
C VAL A 160 8.43 5.34 -4.95
N LEU A 161 8.25 4.26 -5.71
CA LEU A 161 9.32 3.62 -6.47
C LEU A 161 9.92 4.61 -7.47
N LEU A 162 9.10 5.31 -8.24
CA LEU A 162 9.55 6.37 -9.15
C LEU A 162 10.34 7.46 -8.39
N LEU A 163 9.78 8.03 -7.33
CA LEU A 163 10.44 9.05 -6.52
C LEU A 163 11.78 8.57 -5.95
N SER A 164 11.84 7.33 -5.46
CA SER A 164 13.06 6.74 -4.92
C SER A 164 14.21 6.64 -5.93
N THR A 165 13.89 6.53 -7.23
CA THR A 165 14.90 6.55 -8.31
C THR A 165 15.44 7.95 -8.60
N LEU A 166 14.74 9.02 -8.18
CA LEU A 166 15.15 10.41 -8.40
C LEU A 166 16.08 10.91 -7.27
N PHE A 167 15.84 10.47 -6.03
CA PHE A 167 16.64 10.89 -4.88
C PHE A 167 17.98 10.17 -4.77
N LYS A 168 18.98 10.85 -4.19
CA LYS A 168 20.33 10.29 -3.96
C LYS A 168 20.52 9.72 -2.56
N SER A 169 19.77 10.21 -1.56
CA SER A 169 19.85 9.73 -0.19
C SER A 169 18.62 8.89 0.17
N ASN A 170 18.83 7.85 0.98
CA ASN A 170 17.75 7.01 1.48
C ASN A 170 16.76 7.80 2.33
N ALA A 171 17.26 8.64 3.24
CA ALA A 171 16.41 9.48 4.09
C ALA A 171 15.49 10.41 3.27
N ALA A 172 15.99 11.04 2.20
CA ALA A 172 15.16 11.89 1.35
C ALA A 172 14.09 11.08 0.60
N ALA A 173 14.44 9.88 0.12
CA ALA A 173 13.46 9.01 -0.56
C ALA A 173 12.33 8.57 0.38
N ILE A 174 12.65 8.20 1.62
CA ILE A 174 11.63 7.81 2.61
C ILE A 174 10.76 9.01 2.98
N ALA A 175 11.38 10.16 3.32
CA ALA A 175 10.64 11.35 3.73
C ALA A 175 9.70 11.84 2.64
N THR A 176 10.15 11.86 1.38
CA THR A 176 9.32 12.29 0.24
C THR A 176 8.23 11.29 -0.10
N GLY A 177 8.45 9.98 0.09
CA GLY A 177 7.40 8.98 -0.04
C GLY A 177 6.30 9.15 1.01
N LEU A 178 6.67 9.37 2.27
CA LEU A 178 5.72 9.57 3.37
C LEU A 178 4.98 10.91 3.28
N VAL A 179 5.69 12.02 3.07
CA VAL A 179 5.06 13.34 2.88
C VAL A 179 4.22 13.36 1.61
N GLY A 180 4.72 12.72 0.54
CA GLY A 180 4.01 12.56 -0.71
C GLY A 180 2.68 11.84 -0.53
N TYR A 181 2.63 10.76 0.26
CA TYR A 181 1.39 10.06 0.59
C TYR A 181 0.32 11.02 1.14
N PHE A 182 0.65 11.80 2.18
CA PHE A 182 -0.32 12.73 2.78
C PHE A 182 -0.76 13.83 1.81
N LEU A 183 0.17 14.39 1.04
CA LEU A 183 -0.16 15.43 0.05
C LEU A 183 -1.08 14.87 -1.05
N ILE A 184 -0.80 13.67 -1.50
CA ILE A 184 -1.53 13.01 -2.58
C ILE A 184 -2.94 12.61 -2.11
N THR A 185 -3.10 12.08 -0.90
CA THR A 185 -4.43 11.72 -0.36
C THR A 185 -5.29 12.95 -0.09
N LEU A 186 -4.70 14.04 0.42
CA LEU A 186 -5.39 15.33 0.54
C LEU A 186 -5.77 15.91 -0.82
N ALA A 187 -4.88 15.81 -1.82
CA ALA A 187 -5.19 16.26 -3.17
C ALA A 187 -6.33 15.44 -3.79
N ALA A 188 -6.36 14.13 -3.58
CA ALA A 188 -7.39 13.23 -4.11
C ALA A 188 -8.81 13.65 -3.67
N THR A 189 -8.99 14.05 -2.41
CA THR A 189 -10.30 14.49 -1.91
C THR A 189 -10.72 15.85 -2.48
N LEU A 190 -9.76 16.79 -2.63
CA LEU A 190 -10.02 18.09 -3.26
C LEU A 190 -10.35 17.97 -4.75
N LEU A 191 -9.81 16.95 -5.44
CA LEU A 191 -10.10 16.70 -6.85
C LEU A 191 -11.58 16.38 -7.10
N LEU A 192 -12.33 15.83 -6.13
CA LEU A 192 -13.78 15.61 -6.29
C LEU A 192 -14.53 16.92 -6.56
N VAL A 193 -14.15 18.01 -5.89
CA VAL A 193 -14.72 19.33 -6.13
C VAL A 193 -14.32 19.84 -7.51
N ALA A 194 -13.05 19.65 -7.90
CA ALA A 194 -12.53 20.10 -9.19
C ALA A 194 -13.16 19.35 -10.38
N ILE A 195 -13.49 18.06 -10.23
CA ILE A 195 -14.13 17.25 -11.28
C ILE A 195 -15.51 17.82 -11.66
N GLY A 196 -16.23 18.41 -10.69
CA GLY A 196 -17.51 19.08 -10.94
C GLY A 196 -17.39 20.30 -11.87
N HIS A 197 -16.23 20.95 -11.92
CA HIS A 197 -15.96 22.09 -12.79
C HIS A 197 -15.23 21.72 -14.09
N TRP A 198 -14.32 20.75 -14.04
CA TRP A 198 -13.49 20.34 -15.17
C TRP A 198 -13.51 18.82 -15.38
N HIS A 199 -14.28 18.38 -16.35
CA HIS A 199 -14.53 16.95 -16.57
C HIS A 199 -13.30 16.13 -16.96
N TRP A 200 -12.23 16.75 -17.48
CA TRP A 200 -10.99 16.05 -17.83
C TRP A 200 -10.15 15.67 -16.59
N VAL A 201 -10.36 16.36 -15.47
CA VAL A 201 -9.60 16.16 -14.22
C VAL A 201 -9.85 14.78 -13.62
N LYS A 202 -10.98 14.12 -13.97
CA LYS A 202 -11.29 12.75 -13.53
C LYS A 202 -10.23 11.72 -13.92
N TRP A 203 -9.47 11.97 -14.99
CA TRP A 203 -8.38 11.10 -15.44
C TRP A 203 -7.05 11.35 -14.70
N ASN A 204 -7.04 12.16 -13.65
CA ASN A 204 -5.84 12.36 -12.85
C ASN A 204 -5.50 11.09 -12.06
N PRO A 205 -4.24 10.62 -12.04
CA PRO A 205 -3.83 9.47 -11.23
C PRO A 205 -4.22 9.56 -9.75
N PHE A 206 -4.29 10.77 -9.19
CA PHE A 206 -4.70 10.96 -7.80
C PHE A 206 -6.20 10.72 -7.59
N THR A 207 -7.05 10.93 -8.60
CA THR A 207 -8.47 10.55 -8.54
C THR A 207 -8.63 9.03 -8.38
N PHE A 208 -7.74 8.24 -9.00
CA PHE A 208 -7.76 6.77 -8.90
C PHE A 208 -7.37 6.22 -7.52
N LEU A 209 -6.86 7.07 -6.61
CA LEU A 209 -6.65 6.67 -5.21
C LEU A 209 -7.95 6.56 -4.41
N LEU A 210 -9.03 7.15 -4.92
CA LEU A 210 -10.37 7.00 -4.33
C LEU A 210 -11.01 5.65 -4.68
N VAL A 211 -10.34 4.78 -5.44
CA VAL A 211 -10.89 3.48 -5.86
C VAL A 211 -11.28 2.60 -4.67
N GLY A 212 -10.49 2.60 -3.60
CA GLY A 212 -10.79 1.82 -2.39
C GLY A 212 -12.09 2.28 -1.73
N ALA A 213 -12.28 3.60 -1.64
CA ALA A 213 -13.51 4.18 -1.14
C ALA A 213 -14.70 3.84 -2.06
N GLN A 214 -14.54 3.95 -3.39
CA GLN A 214 -15.63 3.72 -4.35
C GLN A 214 -16.04 2.24 -4.46
N ILE A 215 -15.13 1.30 -4.21
CA ILE A 215 -15.45 -0.13 -4.11
C ILE A 215 -16.39 -0.41 -2.92
N LEU A 216 -16.19 0.29 -1.81
CA LEU A 216 -17.02 0.15 -0.61
C LEU A 216 -18.34 0.89 -0.73
N ASN A 217 -18.32 2.05 -1.36
CA ASN A 217 -19.50 2.87 -1.59
C ASN A 217 -19.70 3.16 -3.08
N PRO A 218 -20.44 2.29 -3.81
CA PRO A 218 -20.69 2.47 -5.24
C PRO A 218 -21.40 3.78 -5.61
N SER A 219 -22.11 4.42 -4.67
CA SER A 219 -22.76 5.72 -4.93
C SER A 219 -21.76 6.83 -5.26
N MET A 220 -20.49 6.69 -4.86
CA MET A 220 -19.44 7.65 -5.22
C MET A 220 -19.13 7.70 -6.71
N ALA A 221 -19.58 6.74 -7.51
CA ALA A 221 -19.51 6.81 -8.97
C ALA A 221 -20.18 8.08 -9.54
N HIS A 222 -21.20 8.61 -8.85
CA HIS A 222 -21.83 9.88 -9.22
C HIS A 222 -20.92 11.09 -8.98
N SER A 223 -20.07 11.03 -7.94
CA SER A 223 -19.14 12.10 -7.58
C SER A 223 -17.85 12.06 -8.39
N THR A 224 -17.35 10.86 -8.70
CA THR A 224 -16.13 10.66 -9.52
C THR A 224 -16.42 10.72 -11.02
N TYR A 225 -17.70 10.65 -11.42
CA TYR A 225 -18.13 10.52 -12.82
C TYR A 225 -17.46 9.35 -13.56
N MET A 226 -17.12 8.29 -12.83
CA MET A 226 -16.46 7.09 -13.34
C MET A 226 -17.11 5.85 -12.75
N SER A 227 -17.28 4.81 -13.57
CA SER A 227 -17.73 3.51 -13.07
C SER A 227 -16.63 2.87 -12.21
N THR A 228 -17.02 2.06 -11.23
CA THR A 228 -16.06 1.40 -10.34
C THR A 228 -15.09 0.50 -11.12
N GLU A 229 -15.56 -0.14 -12.19
CA GLU A 229 -14.72 -0.96 -13.08
C GLU A 229 -13.68 -0.11 -13.81
N THR A 230 -14.06 1.06 -14.33
CA THR A 230 -13.12 1.98 -14.99
C THR A 230 -12.08 2.52 -14.02
N MET A 231 -12.45 2.76 -12.76
CA MET A 231 -11.49 3.14 -11.74
C MET A 231 -10.49 2.03 -11.45
N ILE A 232 -10.94 0.79 -11.23
CA ILE A 232 -10.05 -0.35 -10.98
C ILE A 232 -9.08 -0.53 -12.15
N ALA A 233 -9.59 -0.52 -13.40
CA ALA A 233 -8.76 -0.65 -14.58
C ALA A 233 -7.76 0.51 -14.70
N GLY A 234 -8.18 1.74 -14.46
CA GLY A 234 -7.31 2.91 -14.49
C GLY A 234 -6.21 2.85 -13.43
N THR A 235 -6.53 2.45 -12.19
CA THR A 235 -5.53 2.28 -11.11
C THR A 235 -4.43 1.30 -11.53
N LEU A 236 -4.79 0.16 -12.13
CA LEU A 236 -3.81 -0.81 -12.63
C LEU A 236 -2.98 -0.26 -13.79
N VAL A 237 -3.62 0.44 -14.74
CA VAL A 237 -2.92 1.09 -15.86
C VAL A 237 -1.91 2.13 -15.37
N TYR A 238 -2.31 3.02 -14.44
CA TYR A 238 -1.39 4.01 -13.86
C TYR A 238 -0.26 3.35 -13.07
N THR A 239 -0.53 2.28 -12.33
CA THR A 239 0.50 1.51 -11.62
C THR A 239 1.57 0.99 -12.59
N VAL A 240 1.17 0.44 -13.74
CA VAL A 240 2.10 -0.02 -14.79
C VAL A 240 2.85 1.14 -15.42
N ILE A 241 2.16 2.26 -15.71
CA ILE A 241 2.79 3.46 -16.30
C ILE A 241 3.86 4.01 -15.36
N PHE A 242 3.55 4.25 -14.09
CA PHE A 242 4.52 4.76 -13.12
C PHE A 242 5.67 3.76 -12.88
N GLY A 243 5.38 2.47 -12.81
CA GLY A 243 6.39 1.42 -12.73
C GLY A 243 7.33 1.42 -13.95
N PHE A 244 6.80 1.65 -15.15
CA PHE A 244 7.61 1.75 -16.38
C PHE A 244 8.46 3.03 -16.42
N ILE A 245 7.92 4.17 -16.00
CA ILE A 245 8.69 5.42 -15.88
C ILE A 245 9.80 5.24 -14.83
N ALA A 246 9.51 4.58 -13.70
CA ALA A 246 10.51 4.26 -12.69
C ALA A 246 11.62 3.36 -13.25
N TYR A 247 11.27 2.37 -14.08
CA TYR A 247 12.24 1.54 -14.79
C TYR A 247 13.12 2.36 -15.75
N LEU A 248 12.54 3.27 -16.54
CA LEU A 248 13.29 4.12 -17.45
C LEU A 248 14.24 5.06 -16.69
N SER A 249 13.78 5.64 -15.59
CA SER A 249 14.58 6.46 -14.68
C SER A 249 15.75 5.65 -14.11
N PHE A 250 15.47 4.44 -13.60
CA PHE A 250 16.48 3.50 -13.09
C PHE A 250 17.51 3.11 -14.16
N ARG A 251 17.09 2.92 -15.41
CA ARG A 251 17.99 2.56 -16.52
C ARG A 251 18.89 3.71 -16.95
N LYS A 252 18.33 4.92 -17.07
CA LYS A 252 19.03 6.12 -17.57
C LYS A 252 20.02 6.69 -16.57
N ARG A 253 19.81 6.48 -15.27
CA ARG A 253 20.70 7.02 -14.23
C ARG A 253 22.09 6.35 -14.34
N SER A 254 23.06 7.10 -14.86
CA SER A 254 24.47 6.70 -14.86
C SER A 254 25.00 6.69 -13.44
N ILE A 255 25.68 5.60 -13.08
CA ILE A 255 26.31 5.36 -11.78
C ILE A 255 27.70 6.02 -11.73
#